data_AF-A0A9W9RHL7-F1
#
_entry.id   AF-A0A9W9RHL7-F1
#
_cell.length_a   1.000
_cell.length_b   1.000
_cell.length_c   1.000
_cell.angle_alpha   90.00
_cell.angle_beta   90.00
_cell.angle_gamma   90.00
#
_symmetry.space_group_name_H-M   'P 1'
#
loop_
_entity.id
_entity.type
_entity.pdbx_description
1 polymer ?
#
loop_
_entity_poly.entity_id
_entity_poly.type
_entity_poly.pdbx_seq_one_letter_code
_entity_poly.pdbx_strand_id
1 'polypeptide(L)'
;MDGSRINPGNFKDIYIKACETFTHKLQCQVFVLLSPSPSPDRENIATRLEELSERIVQIGFLGEIGEFGIRGDNRVRARWGPLSLKEICFEIKWQLTVLVEELANGGDSLILADLLVEILDTLPF
;
A
#
# COMPACT_ATOMS: atom_id res chain seq x y z
N MET A 1 17.07 -24.34 -22.49
CA MET A 1 17.70 -23.11 -21.98
C MET A 1 17.19 -22.94 -20.57
N ASP A 2 18.05 -23.17 -19.59
CA ASP A 2 17.70 -23.10 -18.17
C ASP A 2 17.64 -21.62 -17.78
N GLY A 3 16.44 -21.05 -17.81
CA GLY A 3 16.17 -19.65 -17.48
C GLY A 3 16.18 -19.44 -15.98
N SER A 4 17.28 -19.82 -15.32
CA SER A 4 17.47 -19.58 -13.89
C SER A 4 17.31 -18.08 -13.65
N ARG A 5 16.12 -17.69 -13.18
CA ARG A 5 15.81 -16.32 -12.77
C ARG A 5 16.90 -15.93 -11.78
N ILE A 6 17.80 -15.04 -12.20
CA ILE A 6 18.84 -14.51 -11.33
C ILE A 6 18.11 -13.70 -10.27
N ASN A 7 17.79 -14.34 -9.15
CA ASN A 7 17.37 -13.63 -7.96
C ASN A 7 18.67 -13.03 -7.38
N PRO A 8 18.89 -11.71 -7.48
CA PRO A 8 20.07 -11.12 -6.85
C PRO A 8 20.06 -11.50 -5.37
N GLY A 9 21.22 -11.80 -4.78
CA GLY A 9 21.30 -12.38 -3.43
C GLY A 9 20.64 -11.57 -2.31
N ASN A 10 20.25 -10.32 -2.59
CA ASN A 10 19.55 -9.40 -1.71
C ASN A 10 18.07 -9.16 -2.08
N PHE A 11 17.46 -9.97 -2.96
CA PHE A 11 16.08 -9.75 -3.43
C PHE A 11 15.07 -9.66 -2.29
N LYS A 12 15.22 -10.54 -1.28
CA LYS A 12 14.39 -10.53 -0.07
C LYS A 12 14.52 -9.23 0.71
N ASP A 13 15.73 -8.72 0.88
CA ASP A 13 15.97 -7.47 1.62
C ASP A 13 15.38 -6.27 0.87
N ILE A 14 15.49 -6.26 -0.46
CA ILE A 14 14.86 -5.24 -1.31
C ILE A 14 13.34 -5.26 -1.13
N TYR A 15 12.73 -6.44 -1.17
CA TYR A 15 11.29 -6.60 -0.99
C TYR A 15 10.82 -6.16 0.40
N ILE A 16 11.49 -6.63 1.47
CA ILE A 16 11.16 -6.24 2.84
C ILE A 16 11.25 -4.72 3.01
N LYS A 17 12.35 -4.12 2.54
CA LYS A 17 12.53 -2.67 2.63
C LYS A 17 11.47 -1.91 1.83
N ALA A 18 11.05 -2.44 0.68
CA ALA A 18 9.97 -1.84 -0.11
C ALA A 18 8.64 -1.84 0.65
N CYS A 19 8.30 -2.97 1.28
CA CYS A 19 7.13 -3.14 2.14
C CYS A 19 7.16 -2.18 3.34
N GLU A 20 8.25 -2.17 4.11
CA GLU A 20 8.42 -1.29 5.27
C GLU A 20 8.31 0.19 4.89
N THR A 21 8.95 0.58 3.78
CA THR A 21 8.88 1.96 3.30
C THR A 21 7.46 2.33 2.90
N PHE A 22 6.73 1.41 2.27
CA PHE A 22 5.34 1.63 1.89
C PHE A 22 4.46 1.82 3.13
N THR A 23 4.52 0.89 4.09
CA THR A 23 3.77 0.95 5.35
C THR A 23 4.03 2.26 6.07
N HIS A 24 5.30 2.64 6.24
CA HIS A 24 5.67 3.87 6.91
C HIS A 24 5.12 5.12 6.19
N LYS A 25 5.26 5.20 4.86
CA LYS A 25 4.76 6.35 4.09
C LYS A 25 3.23 6.47 4.13
N LEU A 26 2.53 5.34 4.11
CA LEU A 26 1.07 5.30 4.23
C LEU A 26 0.63 5.74 5.64
N GLN A 27 1.31 5.27 6.69
CA GLN A 27 1.12 5.75 8.06
C GLN A 27 1.32 7.25 8.18
N CYS A 28 2.36 7.82 7.54
CA CYS A 28 2.55 9.27 7.53
C CYS A 28 1.35 10.02 6.95
N GLN A 29 0.67 9.48 5.93
CA GLN A 29 -0.52 10.16 5.36
C GLN A 29 -1.70 10.14 6.34
N VAL A 30 -1.90 9.04 7.06
CA VAL A 30 -2.87 8.96 8.17
C VAL A 30 -2.58 10.05 9.20
N PHE A 31 -1.34 10.15 9.67
CA PHE A 31 -0.96 11.17 10.67
C PHE A 31 -1.17 12.60 10.17
N VAL A 32 -0.86 12.87 8.90
CA VAL A 32 -1.07 14.21 8.31
C VAL A 32 -2.56 14.55 8.26
N LEU A 33 -3.43 13.61 7.85
CA LEU A 33 -4.87 13.83 7.77
C LEU A 33 -5.52 14.04 9.15
N LEU A 34 -5.00 13.37 10.18
CA LEU A 34 -5.48 13.51 11.56
C LEU A 34 -4.87 14.72 12.29
N SER A 35 -3.91 15.42 11.69
CA SER A 35 -3.24 16.54 12.34
C SER A 35 -4.15 17.78 12.40
N PRO A 36 -4.37 18.37 13.60
CA PRO A 36 -5.21 19.56 13.74
C PRO A 36 -4.52 20.86 13.30
N SER A 37 -3.18 20.88 13.18
CA SER A 37 -2.44 22.06 12.73
C SER A 37 -1.01 21.71 12.29
N PRO A 38 -0.49 22.22 11.16
CA PRO A 38 -1.24 22.98 10.15
C PRO A 38 -2.34 22.14 9.49
N SER A 39 -3.32 22.81 8.89
CA SER A 39 -4.35 22.12 8.08
C SER A 39 -3.66 21.20 7.06
N PRO A 40 -4.15 19.97 6.87
CA PRO A 40 -3.56 19.03 5.92
C PRO A 40 -3.51 19.65 4.51
N ASP A 41 -2.34 19.63 3.89
CA ASP A 41 -2.17 20.02 2.48
C ASP A 41 -2.71 18.90 1.59
N ARG A 42 -3.96 19.06 1.15
CA ARG A 42 -4.69 18.04 0.38
C ARG A 42 -4.06 17.72 -0.96
N GLU A 43 -3.46 18.71 -1.63
CA GLU A 43 -2.79 18.50 -2.92
C GLU A 43 -1.54 17.64 -2.73
N ASN A 44 -0.72 17.97 -1.73
CA ASN A 44 0.44 17.16 -1.38
C ASN A 44 0.04 15.73 -0.97
N ILE A 45 -1.00 15.56 -0.15
CA ILE A 45 -1.49 14.23 0.25
C ILE A 45 -1.93 13.42 -0.98
N ALA A 46 -2.70 14.03 -1.89
CA ALA A 46 -3.12 13.37 -3.12
C ALA A 46 -1.91 12.87 -3.94
N THR A 47 -0.90 13.73 -4.15
CA THR A 47 0.36 13.33 -4.81
C THR A 47 1.05 12.17 -4.09
N ARG A 48 1.08 12.16 -2.74
CA ARG A 48 1.68 11.06 -1.97
C ARG A 48 0.89 9.76 -2.10
N LEU A 49 -0.44 9.81 -2.15
CA LEU A 49 -1.26 8.63 -2.37
C LEU A 49 -1.08 8.08 -3.79
N GLU A 50 -0.94 8.92 -4.82
CA GLU A 50 -0.59 8.49 -6.18
C GLU A 50 0.78 7.80 -6.24
N GLU A 51 1.81 8.37 -5.59
CA GLU A 51 3.13 7.74 -5.46
C GLU A 51 3.03 6.36 -4.78
N LEU A 52 2.18 6.23 -3.76
CA LEU A 52 1.94 4.96 -3.07
C LEU A 52 1.19 3.96 -3.96
N SER A 53 0.19 4.39 -4.72
CA SER A 53 -0.54 3.56 -5.70
C SER A 53 0.40 2.89 -6.70
N GLU A 54 1.40 3.60 -7.21
CA GLU A 54 2.39 2.99 -8.12
C GLU A 54 3.35 2.06 -7.38
N ARG A 55 3.73 2.41 -6.14
CA ARG A 55 4.66 1.62 -5.36
C ARG A 55 4.08 0.29 -4.87
N ILE A 56 2.79 0.23 -4.50
CA ILE A 56 2.15 -1.02 -4.08
C ILE A 56 2.09 -2.04 -5.20
N VAL A 57 1.87 -1.58 -6.44
CA VAL A 57 1.91 -2.44 -7.63
C VAL A 57 3.31 -3.03 -7.83
N GLN A 58 4.36 -2.22 -7.71
CA GLN A 58 5.75 -2.71 -7.77
C GLN A 58 6.04 -3.76 -6.69
N ILE A 59 5.54 -3.55 -5.46
CA ILE A 59 5.65 -4.54 -4.38
C ILE A 59 4.92 -5.84 -4.74
N GLY A 60 3.72 -5.76 -5.30
CA GLY A 60 2.97 -6.94 -5.76
C GLY A 60 3.75 -7.75 -6.81
N PHE A 61 4.35 -7.08 -7.79
CA PHE A 61 5.20 -7.72 -8.80
C PHE A 61 6.48 -8.34 -8.21
N LEU A 62 7.18 -7.61 -7.33
CA LEU A 62 8.37 -8.15 -6.65
C LEU A 62 8.00 -9.36 -5.78
N GLY A 63 6.86 -9.29 -5.10
CA GLY A 63 6.27 -10.37 -4.33
C GLY A 63 6.05 -11.63 -5.16
N GLU A 64 5.38 -11.49 -6.31
CA GLU A 64 5.10 -12.58 -7.25
C GLU A 64 6.40 -13.19 -7.81
N ILE A 65 7.36 -12.36 -8.24
CA ILE A 65 8.65 -12.84 -8.77
C ILE A 65 9.47 -13.56 -7.71
N GLY A 66 9.47 -13.06 -6.48
CA GLY A 66 10.17 -13.65 -5.34
C GLY A 66 9.46 -14.83 -4.70
N GLU A 67 8.26 -15.18 -5.17
CA GLU A 67 7.38 -16.18 -4.56
C GLU A 67 7.13 -15.90 -3.07
N PHE A 68 7.06 -14.61 -2.71
CA PHE A 68 6.73 -14.19 -1.35
C PHE A 68 5.22 -14.38 -1.12
N GLY A 69 4.90 -15.20 -0.12
CA GLY A 69 3.52 -15.46 0.27
C GLY A 69 2.89 -14.28 1.02
N ILE A 70 1.56 -14.30 1.11
CA ILE A 70 0.78 -13.35 1.90
C ILE A 70 0.99 -13.64 3.39
N ARG A 71 1.12 -12.59 4.19
CA ARG A 71 1.19 -12.69 5.65
C ARG A 71 0.00 -13.46 6.20
N GLY A 72 0.26 -14.49 7.01
CA GLY A 72 -0.77 -15.40 7.52
C GLY A 72 -1.71 -14.84 8.58
N ASP A 73 -1.83 -13.51 8.71
CA ASP A 73 -2.71 -12.88 9.70
C ASP A 73 -4.18 -13.14 9.36
N ASN A 74 -4.98 -13.45 10.37
CA ASN A 74 -6.41 -13.70 10.23
C ASN A 74 -7.14 -12.49 9.62
N ARG A 75 -6.70 -11.25 9.91
CA ARG A 75 -7.32 -10.03 9.35
C ARG A 75 -7.09 -9.93 7.84
N VAL A 76 -5.86 -10.16 7.40
CA VAL A 76 -5.47 -10.16 5.98
C VAL A 76 -6.23 -11.24 5.22
N ARG A 77 -6.30 -12.46 5.78
CA ARG A 77 -7.06 -13.56 5.18
C ARG A 77 -8.56 -13.28 5.12
N ALA A 78 -9.14 -12.72 6.18
CA ALA A 78 -10.57 -12.39 6.20
C ALA A 78 -10.92 -11.30 5.18
N ARG A 79 -10.04 -10.31 4.99
CA ARG A 79 -10.25 -9.22 4.02
C ARG A 79 -10.11 -9.68 2.58
N TRP A 80 -9.05 -10.42 2.27
CA TRP A 80 -8.66 -10.68 0.88
C TRP A 80 -9.00 -12.08 0.38
N GLY A 81 -9.35 -13.00 1.28
CA GLY A 81 -9.73 -14.36 0.93
C GLY A 81 -8.66 -15.09 0.12
N PRO A 82 -9.00 -15.65 -1.07
CA PRO A 82 -8.08 -16.46 -1.87
C PRO A 82 -7.22 -15.66 -2.85
N LEU A 83 -7.29 -14.31 -2.84
CA LEU A 83 -6.55 -13.49 -3.78
C LEU A 83 -5.03 -13.67 -3.63
N SER A 84 -4.32 -13.61 -4.74
CA SER A 84 -2.86 -13.58 -4.77
C SER A 84 -2.32 -12.24 -4.26
N LEU A 85 -1.05 -12.21 -3.84
CA LEU A 85 -0.38 -10.98 -3.37
C LEU A 85 -0.48 -9.84 -4.41
N LYS A 86 -0.32 -10.17 -5.69
CA LYS A 86 -0.44 -9.21 -6.78
C LYS A 86 -1.84 -8.65 -6.91
N GLU A 87 -2.87 -9.50 -6.88
CA GLU A 87 -4.26 -9.06 -6.94
C GLU A 87 -4.60 -8.15 -5.75
N ILE A 88 -4.17 -8.52 -4.54
CA ILE A 88 -4.33 -7.67 -3.35
C ILE A 88 -3.67 -6.30 -3.55
N CYS A 89 -2.43 -6.27 -4.05
CA CYS A 89 -1.75 -5.00 -4.31
C CYS A 89 -2.45 -4.14 -5.38
N PHE A 90 -3.10 -4.76 -6.38
CA PHE A 90 -3.93 -4.04 -7.36
C PHE A 90 -5.20 -3.47 -6.74
N GLU A 91 -5.87 -4.23 -5.87
CA GLU A 91 -7.05 -3.76 -5.13
C GLU A 91 -6.70 -2.58 -4.19
N ILE A 92 -5.54 -2.65 -3.52
CA ILE A 92 -5.05 -1.53 -2.69
C ILE A 92 -4.76 -0.31 -3.56
N LYS A 93 -4.13 -0.47 -4.73
CA LYS A 93 -3.95 0.64 -5.69
C LYS A 93 -5.30 1.27 -6.03
N TRP A 94 -6.31 0.47 -6.35
CA TRP A 94 -7.65 0.99 -6.65
C TRP A 94 -8.23 1.78 -5.48
N GLN A 95 -8.14 1.26 -4.26
CA GLN A 95 -8.62 1.95 -3.06
C GLN A 95 -7.89 3.30 -2.86
N LEU A 96 -6.57 3.33 -3.04
CA LEU A 96 -5.79 4.58 -2.96
C LEU A 96 -6.20 5.58 -4.04
N THR A 97 -6.47 5.14 -5.28
CA THR A 97 -6.97 6.02 -6.35
C THR A 97 -8.33 6.62 -6.00
N VAL A 98 -9.26 5.84 -5.44
CA VAL A 98 -10.55 6.37 -4.97
C VAL A 98 -10.34 7.43 -3.88
N LEU A 99 -9.41 7.22 -2.95
CA LEU A 99 -9.10 8.21 -1.91
C LEU A 99 -8.50 9.51 -2.47
N VAL A 100 -7.72 9.44 -3.55
CA VAL A 100 -7.24 10.62 -4.28
C VAL A 100 -8.40 11.41 -4.87
N GLU A 101 -9.37 10.74 -5.49
CA GLU A 101 -10.57 11.38 -6.05
C GLU A 101 -11.42 12.03 -4.95
N GLU A 102 -11.63 11.34 -3.84
CA GLU A 102 -12.38 11.87 -2.68
C GLU A 102 -11.68 13.10 -2.07
N LEU A 103 -10.35 13.09 -1.98
CA LEU A 103 -9.58 14.27 -1.56
C LEU A 103 -9.82 15.48 -2.47
N ALA A 104 -9.79 15.26 -3.79
CA ALA A 104 -10.03 16.30 -4.79
C ALA A 104 -11.47 16.86 -4.72
N ASN A 105 -12.44 16.01 -4.37
CA ASN A 105 -13.85 16.38 -4.22
C ASN A 105 -14.20 17.00 -2.86
N GLY A 106 -13.21 17.26 -2.02
CA GLY A 106 -13.44 17.93 -0.74
C GLY A 106 -13.78 16.99 0.42
N GLY A 107 -13.49 15.68 0.31
CA GLY A 107 -13.80 14.66 1.31
C GLY A 107 -13.36 14.99 2.75
N ASP A 108 -14.03 14.37 3.71
CA ASP A 108 -13.76 14.53 5.14
C ASP A 108 -12.45 13.85 5.53
N SER A 109 -11.55 14.60 6.16
CA SER A 109 -10.20 14.12 6.48
C SER A 109 -10.19 12.97 7.51
N LEU A 110 -11.17 12.90 8.42
CA LEU A 110 -11.28 11.80 9.38
C LEU A 110 -11.72 10.52 8.67
N ILE A 111 -12.73 10.61 7.81
CA ILE A 111 -13.19 9.44 7.02
C ILE A 111 -12.05 8.91 6.15
N LEU A 112 -11.32 9.80 5.48
CA LEU A 112 -10.18 9.41 4.64
C LEU A 112 -9.06 8.77 5.46
N ALA A 113 -8.77 9.30 6.65
CA ALA A 113 -7.79 8.71 7.55
C ALA A 113 -8.21 7.31 8.02
N ASP A 114 -9.47 7.11 8.39
CA ASP A 114 -10.01 5.81 8.80
C ASP A 114 -9.88 4.77 7.66
N LEU A 115 -10.21 5.14 6.43
CA LEU A 115 -10.04 4.26 5.26
C LEU A 115 -8.57 3.89 5.00
N LEU A 116 -7.64 4.84 5.16
CA LEU A 116 -6.20 4.55 5.06
C LEU A 116 -5.71 3.62 6.19
N VAL A 117 -6.27 3.74 7.39
CA VAL A 117 -6.00 2.81 8.51
C VAL A 117 -6.50 1.41 8.18
N GLU A 118 -7.69 1.26 7.59
CA GLU A 118 -8.18 -0.05 7.14
C GLU A 118 -7.25 -0.70 6.11
N ILE A 119 -6.71 0.09 5.17
CA ILE A 119 -5.70 -0.39 4.21
C ILE A 119 -4.45 -0.86 4.95
N LEU A 120 -3.93 -0.08 5.90
CA LEU A 120 -2.76 -0.42 6.71
C LEU A 120 -2.94 -1.73 7.48
N ASP A 121 -4.07 -1.89 8.15
CA ASP A 121 -4.40 -3.05 8.99
C ASP A 121 -4.59 -4.33 8.17
N THR A 122 -4.78 -4.20 6.86
CA THR A 122 -5.02 -5.32 5.94
C THR A 122 -3.90 -5.51 4.93
N LEU A 123 -2.74 -4.85 5.09
CA LEU A 123 -1.60 -5.06 4.19
C LEU A 123 -1.17 -6.54 4.14
N PRO A 124 -0.84 -7.07 2.95
CA PRO A 124 -0.53 -8.49 2.78
C PRO A 124 0.89 -8.88 3.21
N PHE A 125 1.68 -7.97 3.81
CA PHE A 125 3.09 -8.15 4.18
C PHE A 125 3.43 -7.65 5.59
#